data_AF-A0A376U829-F1
#
_entry.id   AF-A0A376U829-F1
#
_cell.length_a   1.000
_cell.length_b   1.000
_cell.length_c   1.000
_cell.angle_alpha   90.00
_cell.angle_beta   90.00
_cell.angle_gamma   90.00
#
_symmetry.space_group_name_H-M   'P 1'
#
loop_
_entity.id
_entity.type
_entity.pdbx_description
1 polymer ?
#
loop_
_entity_poly.entity_id
_entity_poly.type
_entity_poly.pdbx_seq_one_letter_code
_entity_poly.pdbx_strand_id
1 'polypeptide(L)' 'MVTVAELQALRQARLDLLTGKRVVSVQKDGRRIEYTAGFSG' A
#
# COMPACT_ATOMS: atom_id res chain seq x y z
N MET A 1 11.67 2.06 11.95
CA MET A 1 11.39 0.62 12.15
C MET A 1 9.95 0.40 11.70
N VAL A 2 9.65 -0.61 10.89
CA VAL A 2 8.26 -0.91 10.51
C VAL A 2 7.64 -1.79 11.60
N THR A 3 6.49 -1.38 12.11
CA THR A 3 5.69 -2.16 13.05
C THR A 3 5.00 -3.32 12.35
N VAL A 4 4.55 -4.32 13.12
CA VAL A 4 3.77 -5.45 12.57
C VAL A 4 2.48 -4.96 11.90
N ALA A 5 1.83 -3.94 12.46
CA ALA A 5 0.62 -3.35 11.91
C ALA A 5 0.88 -2.66 10.55
N GLU A 6 1.96 -1.89 10.44
CA GLU A 6 2.36 -1.27 9.16
C GLU A 6 2.71 -2.33 8.11
N LEU A 7 3.38 -3.42 8.51
CA LEU A 7 3.69 -4.53 7.61
C LEU A 7 2.43 -5.24 7.09
N GLN A 8 1.43 -5.45 7.95
CA GLN A 8 0.15 -6.04 7.55
C GLN A 8 -0.61 -5.10 6.60
N ALA A 9 -0.66 -3.80 6.90
CA ALA A 9 -1.29 -2.81 6.05
C ALA A 9 -0.64 -2.74 4.65
N LEU A 10 0.70 -2.81 4.57
CA LEU A 10 1.43 -2.87 3.31
C LEU A 10 1.13 -4.15 2.50
N ARG A 11 1.01 -5.31 3.15
CA ARG A 11 0.64 -6.57 2.47
C ARG A 11 -0.76 -6.48 1.87
N GLN A 12 -1.72 -5.95 2.61
CA GLN A 12 -3.08 -5.76 2.11
C GLN A 12 -3.12 -4.76 0.95
N ALA A 13 -2.44 -3.62 1.10
CA ALA A 13 -2.32 -2.61 0.04
C ALA A 13 -1.72 -3.19 -1.25
N ARG A 14 -0.73 -4.08 -1.13
CA ARG A 14 -0.16 -4.79 -2.28
C ARG A 14 -1.18 -5.71 -2.96
N LEU A 15 -1.93 -6.51 -2.18
CA LEU A 15 -2.96 -7.38 -2.73
C LEU A 15 -4.03 -6.57 -3.46
N ASP A 16 -4.53 -5.52 -2.81
CA ASP A 16 -5.50 -4.60 -3.38
C ASP A 16 -5.08 -4.03 -4.75
N LEU A 17 -3.81 -3.61 -4.87
CA LEU A 17 -3.25 -3.13 -6.13
C LEU A 17 -3.20 -4.23 -7.21
N LEU A 18 -2.79 -5.44 -6.83
CA LEU A 18 -2.72 -6.58 -7.74
C LEU A 18 -4.10 -7.11 -8.16
N THR A 19 -5.13 -6.88 -7.35
CA THR A 19 -6.51 -7.33 -7.61
C THR A 19 -7.40 -6.24 -8.21
N GLY A 20 -6.82 -5.12 -8.65
CA GLY A 20 -7.51 -4.14 -9.50
C GLY A 20 -7.72 -2.75 -8.91
N LYS A 21 -7.31 -2.47 -7.67
CA LYS A 21 -7.25 -1.08 -7.21
C LYS A 21 -6.11 -0.37 -7.92
N ARG A 22 -6.37 0.84 -8.44
CA ARG A 22 -5.35 1.66 -9.10
C ARG A 22 -4.52 2.48 -8.11
N VAL A 23 -5.13 2.91 -7.01
CA VAL A 23 -4.49 3.72 -5.97
C VAL A 23 -4.89 3.16 -4.61
N VAL A 24 -3.92 3.03 -3.71
CA VAL A 24 -4.12 2.66 -2.30
C VAL A 24 -3.31 3.60 -1.42
N SER A 25 -3.73 3.78 -0.17
CA SER A 25 -2.99 4.61 0.78
C SER A 25 -2.72 3.85 2.07
N VAL A 26 -1.51 3.98 2.61
CA VAL A 26 -1.09 3.36 3.87
C VAL A 26 -0.60 4.44 4.83
N GLN A 27 -0.96 4.33 6.11
CA GLN A 27 -0.37 5.15 7.16
C GLN A 27 0.96 4.54 7.59
N LYS A 28 2.01 5.36 7.59
CA LYS A 28 3.36 4.96 8.02
C LYS A 28 4.02 6.12 8.73
N ASP A 29 4.55 5.89 9.92
CA ASP A 29 5.24 6.93 10.72
C ASP A 29 4.40 8.22 10.87
N GLY A 30 3.07 8.08 11.02
CA GLY A 30 2.13 9.21 11.12
C GLY A 30 1.87 9.97 9.80
N ARG A 31 2.37 9.47 8.67
CA ARG A 31 2.18 10.05 7.34
C ARG A 31 1.37 9.12 6.45
N ARG A 32 0.48 9.70 5.64
CA ARG A 32 -0.23 8.98 4.58
C ARG A 32 0.66 8.88 3.35
N ILE A 33 0.93 7.66 2.92
CA ILE A 33 1.67 7.37 1.69
C ILE A 33 0.69 6.79 0.68
N GLU A 34 0.66 7.34 -0.53
CA GLU A 34 -0.12 6.82 -1.65
C GLU A 34 0.74 5.98 -2.58
N TYR A 35 0.19 4.84 -2.99
CA TYR A 35 0.79 3.93 -3.96
C TYR A 35 -0.15 3.81 -5.15
N THR A 36 0.40 3.99 -6.35
CA THR A 36 -0.33 3.84 -7.60
C THR A 36 0.17 2.59 -8.31
N ALA A 37 -0.76 1.77 -8.84
CA ALA A 37 -0.41 0.64 -9.68
C ALA A 37 0.36 1.15 -10.91
N GLY A 38 1.60 0.65 -11.08
CA GLY A 38 2.38 0.96 -12.28
C GLY A 38 1.71 0.36 -13.51
N PHE A 39 1.45 1.18 -14.53
CA PHE A 39 1.02 0.69 -15.84
C PHE A 39 2.27 0.20 -16.58
N SER A 40 2.45 -1.12 -16.69
CA SER A 40 3.37 -1.71 -17.67
C SER A 40 2.58 -1.99 -18.93
N GLY A 41 2.41 -0.97 -19.77
CA GLY A 41 1.92 -1.11 -21.14
C GLY A 41 3.04 -0.83 -22.13
#